data_AF-A0A6V8NFF7-F1
#
_entry.id   AF-A0A6V8NFF7-F1
#
_cell.length_a   1.000
_cell.length_b   1.000
_cell.length_c   1.000
_cell.angle_alpha   90.00
_cell.angle_beta   90.00
_cell.angle_gamma   90.00
#
_symmetry.space_group_name_H-M   'P 1'
#
loop_
_entity.id
_entity.type
_entity.pdbx_description
1 polymer ?
#
loop_
_entity_poly.entity_id
_entity_poly.type
_entity_poly.pdbx_seq_one_letter_code
_entity_poly.pdbx_strand_id
1 'polypeptide(L)' 'MAMPIPQLVERAREELSKLTGLELSTTLGAAKDEKGWRISVEMVEKHSIPD' A
#
# COMPACT_ATOMS: atom_id res chain seq x y z
N MET A 1 -2.09 -19.86 -10.01
CA MET A 1 -3.25 -18.95 -10.15
C MET A 1 -2.74 -17.52 -10.11
N ALA A 2 -3.17 -16.67 -11.03
CA ALA A 2 -2.83 -15.25 -10.98
C ALA A 2 -3.55 -14.60 -9.78
N MET A 3 -2.82 -13.88 -8.94
CA MET A 3 -3.42 -13.17 -7.81
C MET A 3 -4.35 -12.07 -8.34
N PRO A 4 -5.60 -11.98 -7.86
CA PRO A 4 -6.50 -10.91 -8.25
C PRO A 4 -6.03 -9.57 -7.66
N ILE A 5 -6.31 -8.48 -8.37
CA ILE A 5 -5.87 -7.13 -8.00
C ILE A 5 -6.18 -6.73 -6.55
N PRO A 6 -7.39 -7.00 -6.01
CA PRO A 6 -7.70 -6.69 -4.63
C PRO A 6 -6.73 -7.34 -3.63
N GLN A 7 -6.35 -8.60 -3.87
CA GLN A 7 -5.41 -9.33 -3.00
C GLN A 7 -3.99 -8.78 -3.11
N LEU A 8 -3.57 -8.31 -4.29
CA LEU A 8 -2.29 -7.63 -4.46
C LEU A 8 -2.25 -6.30 -3.69
N VAL A 9 -3.36 -5.58 -3.70
CA VAL A 9 -3.51 -4.33 -2.95
C VAL A 9 -3.50 -4.58 -1.44
N GLU A 10 -4.24 -5.57 -0.94
CA GLU A 10 -4.25 -5.93 0.48
C GLU A 10 -2.87 -6.37 0.97
N ARG A 11 -2.17 -7.19 0.18
CA ARG A 11 -0.81 -7.62 0.53
C ARG A 11 0.17 -6.45 0.56
N ALA A 12 0.14 -5.59 -0.46
CA ALA A 12 1.01 -4.42 -0.50
C ALA A 12 0.76 -3.49 0.69
N ARG A 13 -0.51 -3.32 1.07
CA ARG A 13 -0.93 -2.55 2.24
C ARG A 13 -0.34 -3.08 3.54
N GLU A 14 -0.49 -4.38 3.79
CA GLU A 14 -0.01 -5.01 5.03
C GLU A 14 1.52 -4.95 5.15
N GLU A 15 2.23 -5.27 4.07
CA GLU A 15 3.70 -5.24 4.04
C GLU A 15 4.25 -3.83 4.21
N LEU A 16 3.63 -2.82 3.57
CA LEU A 16 4.06 -1.43 3.70
C LEU A 16 3.75 -0.85 5.08
N SER A 17 2.62 -1.22 5.69
CA SER A 17 2.30 -0.83 7.06
C SER A 17 3.29 -1.44 8.07
N LYS A 18 3.65 -2.72 7.91
CA LYS A 18 4.69 -3.36 8.73
C LYS A 18 6.08 -2.75 8.53
N LEU A 19 6.43 -2.39 7.29
CA LEU A 19 7.75 -1.85 6.95
C LEU A 19 7.92 -0.41 7.45
N THR A 20 6.88 0.41 7.35
CA THR A 20 6.96 1.85 7.63
C THR A 20 6.40 2.25 8.99
N GLY A 21 5.57 1.39 9.61
CA GLY A 21 4.85 1.72 10.83
C GLY A 21 3.73 2.75 10.64
N LEU A 22 3.44 3.14 9.39
CA LEU A 22 2.45 4.16 9.07
C LEU A 22 1.06 3.53 8.86
N GLU A 23 0.03 4.29 9.26
CA GLU A 23 -1.35 3.95 8.91
C GLU A 23 -1.62 4.24 7.43
N LEU A 24 -2.34 3.33 6.79
CA LEU A 24 -2.73 3.47 5.39
C LEU A 24 -3.81 4.55 5.25
N SER A 25 -3.61 5.47 4.32
CA SER A 25 -4.57 6.52 4.02
C SER A 25 -5.51 6.09 2.91
N THR A 26 -4.98 5.79 1.71
CA THR A 26 -5.79 5.42 0.53
C THR A 26 -4.95 4.66 -0.50
N THR A 27 -5.56 3.78 -1.29
CA THR A 27 -4.90 3.17 -2.46
C THR A 27 -5.04 4.09 -3.67
N LEU A 28 -3.90 4.49 -4.25
CA LEU A 28 -3.83 5.39 -5.40
C LEU A 28 -4.10 4.66 -6.73
N GLY A 29 -3.67 3.39 -6.84
CA GLY A 29 -3.97 2.59 -8.03
C GLY A 29 -3.12 1.34 -8.19
N ALA A 30 -3.53 0.49 -9.13
CA ALA A 30 -2.81 -0.70 -9.55
C ALA A 30 -2.59 -0.64 -11.07
N ALA A 31 -1.33 -0.62 -11.51
CA ALA A 31 -0.95 -0.60 -12.91
C ALA A 31 -0.20 -1.88 -13.27
N LYS A 32 -0.50 -2.46 -14.43
CA LYS A 32 0.26 -3.58 -14.97
C LYS A 32 1.41 -3.02 -15.82
N ASP A 33 2.62 -3.42 -15.48
CA ASP A 33 3.88 -3.05 -16.12
C ASP A 33 4.49 -4.30 -16.79
N GLU A 34 5.51 -4.13 -17.64
CA GLU A 34 6.18 -5.25 -18.33
C GLU A 34 6.86 -6.22 -17.34
N LYS A 35 7.16 -5.75 -16.12
CA LYS A 35 7.78 -6.54 -15.05
C LYS A 35 6.78 -7.13 -14.04
N GLY A 36 5.49 -6.82 -14.13
CA GLY A 36 4.47 -7.31 -13.19
C GLY A 36 3.46 -6.25 -12.77
N TRP A 37 2.86 -6.41 -11.59
CA TRP A 37 1.90 -5.44 -11.05
C TRP A 37 2.59 -4.42 -10.17
N ARG A 38 2.40 -3.13 -10.49
CA ARG A 38 2.82 -2.01 -9.67
C ARG A 38 1.62 -1.48 -8.88
N ILE A 39 1.68 -1.60 -7.56
CA ILE A 39 0.66 -1.10 -6.65
C ILE A 39 1.16 0.19 -6.01
N SER A 40 0.37 1.27 -6.10
CA SER A 40 0.66 2.55 -5.47
C SER A 40 -0.32 2.79 -4.33
N VAL A 41 0.20 3.06 -3.13
CA VAL A 41 -0.59 3.36 -1.94
C VAL A 41 -0.07 4.62 -1.29
N GLU A 42 -0.98 5.40 -0.72
CA GLU A 42 -0.69 6.57 0.09
C GLU A 42 -0.77 6.20 1.57
N MET A 43 0.23 6.63 2.33
CA MET A 43 0.33 6.40 3.77
C MET A 43 0.48 7.74 4.46
N VAL A 44 -0.17 7.93 5.61
CA VAL A 44 -0.10 9.17 6.38
C VAL A 44 0.66 8.90 7.66
N GLU A 45 1.76 9.64 7.84
CA GLU A 45 2.47 9.70 9.11
C GLU A 45 1.77 10.70 10.03
N LYS A 46 0.99 10.19 10.98
CA LYS A 46 0.45 11.01 12.06
C LYS A 46 1.54 11.21 13.09
N HIS A 47 2.30 12.28 12.96
CA HIS A 47 3.12 12.78 14.06
C HIS A 47 2.19 13.52 15.03
N SER A 48 1.79 12.88 16.13
CA SER A 48 1.14 13.61 17.23
C SER A 48 2.16 14.61 17.78
N ILE A 49 1.95 15.89 17.49
CA ILE A 49 2.66 16.96 18.20
C ILE A 49 2.00 17.04 19.59
N PRO A 50 2.72 16.74 20.68
CA PRO A 50 2.16 16.88 22.01
C PRO A 50 1.91 18.37 22.32
N ASP A 51 0.71 18.68 22.84
CA ASP A 51 0.36 19.98 23.45
C ASP A 51 1.20 20.28 24.71
#